data_AF-Q27052-F1
#
_entry.id   AF-Q27052-F1
#
_cell.length_a   1.000
_cell.length_b   1.000
_cell.length_c   1.000
_cell.angle_alpha   90.00
_cell.angle_beta   90.00
_cell.angle_gamma   90.00
#
_symmetry.space_group_name_H-M   'P 1'
#
loop_
_entity.id
_entity.type
_entity.pdbx_description
1 polymer ?
#
loop_
_entity_poly.entity_id
_entity_poly.type
_entity_poly.pdbx_seq_one_letter_code
_entity_poly.pdbx_strand_id
1 'polypeptide(L)'
;MGACGSKGSAGNKDGKSATDRKVAWERIRQVIPREKTAEANERRIDLFKKFDKNDTGKLSYDEVYSGCIEVLKLDEFTPRVHITKRAFNKAKDKGSKLENKGSEDFVEFLEFRLMLCYLYDYFELTVMFDEIDTSGNMLLDAKEFEKAVPKLEQWGAKIEDPAEVFKELDRNGSGSVTFDEFAAWASARKLDVDGDPDNVPESA
;
A
#
# COMPACT_ATOMS: atom_id res chain seq x y z
N MET A 1 33.53 17.10 -37.48
CA MET A 1 32.35 16.21 -37.33
C MET A 1 31.65 16.61 -36.05
N GLY A 2 30.56 17.36 -36.17
CA GLY A 2 29.85 17.92 -35.02
C GLY A 2 28.76 16.99 -34.51
N ALA A 3 28.72 16.78 -33.20
CA ALA A 3 27.55 16.93 -32.34
C ALA A 3 27.85 16.23 -31.00
N CYS A 4 28.15 17.05 -30.00
CA CYS A 4 28.24 16.67 -28.60
C CYS A 4 26.83 16.33 -28.10
N GLY A 5 26.52 15.04 -27.99
CA GLY A 5 25.30 14.55 -27.33
C GLY A 5 25.52 14.41 -25.83
N SER A 6 25.32 15.49 -25.07
CA SER A 6 25.27 15.44 -23.61
C SER A 6 23.84 15.21 -23.11
N LYS A 7 23.68 14.09 -22.39
CA LYS A 7 22.84 13.86 -21.19
C LYS A 7 21.33 14.13 -21.28
N GLY A 8 20.59 13.04 -21.49
CA GLY A 8 19.28 12.86 -20.85
C GLY A 8 19.41 11.84 -19.72
N SER A 9 19.71 12.29 -18.50
CA SER A 9 19.44 11.45 -17.33
C SER A 9 17.92 11.42 -17.18
N ALA A 10 17.30 10.28 -17.48
CA ALA A 10 15.89 10.03 -17.22
C ALA A 10 15.68 9.91 -15.69
N GLY A 11 15.94 11.00 -14.96
CA GLY A 11 15.79 11.08 -13.52
C GLY A 11 14.33 11.36 -13.17
N ASN A 12 13.69 10.36 -12.57
CA ASN A 12 12.52 10.45 -11.69
C ASN A 12 11.48 11.52 -12.07
N LYS A 13 10.58 11.18 -13.01
CA LYS A 13 9.40 12.01 -13.33
C LYS A 13 8.33 12.01 -12.24
N ASP A 14 8.54 11.34 -11.10
CA ASP A 14 7.55 11.13 -10.04
C ASP A 14 7.85 11.82 -8.70
N GLY A 15 8.76 12.80 -8.72
CA GLY A 15 8.80 13.90 -7.74
C GLY A 15 9.34 13.58 -6.34
N LYS A 16 9.35 12.31 -5.91
CA LYS A 16 9.91 11.89 -4.61
C LYS A 16 11.03 10.89 -4.81
N SER A 17 12.20 11.14 -4.23
CA SER A 17 13.33 10.21 -4.26
C SER A 17 13.14 9.08 -3.25
N ALA A 18 13.94 8.01 -3.38
CA ALA A 18 14.01 6.95 -2.37
C ALA A 18 14.33 7.49 -0.96
N THR A 19 15.16 8.53 -0.88
CA THR A 19 15.50 9.18 0.40
C THR A 19 14.28 9.90 0.98
N ASP A 20 13.53 10.64 0.16
CA ASP A 20 12.31 11.33 0.60
C ASP A 20 11.25 10.33 1.08
N ARG A 21 11.06 9.23 0.33
CA ARG A 21 10.16 8.14 0.70
C ARG A 21 10.55 7.50 2.02
N LYS A 22 11.84 7.24 2.24
CA LYS A 22 12.34 6.66 3.50
C LYS A 22 12.06 7.57 4.70
N VAL A 23 12.29 8.87 4.57
CA VAL A 23 11.99 9.84 5.64
C VAL A 23 10.49 9.91 5.92
N ALA A 24 9.66 10.00 4.87
CA ALA A 24 8.21 10.02 5.03
C ALA A 24 7.69 8.70 5.65
N TRP A 25 8.26 7.56 5.26
CA TRP A 25 7.86 6.25 5.75
C TRP A 25 8.09 6.07 7.25
N GLU A 26 9.21 6.57 7.78
CA GLU A 26 9.48 6.50 9.23
C GLU A 26 8.38 7.18 10.06
N ARG A 27 7.78 8.26 9.55
CA ARG A 27 6.61 8.88 10.17
C ARG A 27 5.34 8.09 9.90
N ILE A 28 5.06 7.78 8.62
CA ILE A 28 3.80 7.16 8.19
C ILE A 28 3.58 5.80 8.88
N ARG A 29 4.62 4.98 8.98
CA ARG A 29 4.54 3.65 9.62
C ARG A 29 4.18 3.72 11.10
N GLN A 30 4.50 4.83 11.78
CA GLN A 30 4.17 5.01 13.19
C GLN A 30 2.73 5.48 13.36
N VAL A 31 2.20 6.29 12.43
CA VAL A 31 0.86 6.87 12.56
C VAL A 31 -0.26 5.95 12.09
N ILE A 32 0.03 4.93 11.28
CA ILE A 32 -0.95 3.94 10.81
C ILE A 32 -1.06 2.77 11.83
N PRO A 33 -2.13 2.68 12.64
CA PRO A 33 -2.34 1.58 13.60
C PRO A 33 -2.92 0.34 12.91
N ARG A 34 -2.07 -0.52 12.34
CA ARG A 34 -2.51 -1.73 11.62
C ARG A 34 -2.68 -2.96 12.52
N GLU A 35 -2.03 -2.94 13.68
CA GLU A 35 -1.87 -4.10 14.55
C GLU A 35 -3.21 -4.53 15.18
N LYS A 36 -3.36 -5.83 15.45
CA LYS A 36 -4.51 -6.39 16.17
C LYS A 36 -4.26 -6.36 17.68
N THR A 37 -4.15 -5.15 18.24
CA THR A 37 -3.95 -4.92 19.68
C THR A 37 -4.96 -3.89 20.19
N ALA A 38 -5.21 -3.88 21.50
CA ALA A 38 -6.16 -2.96 22.12
C ALA A 38 -5.69 -1.51 21.95
N GLU A 39 -4.39 -1.27 22.11
CA GLU A 39 -3.79 0.05 21.89
C GLU A 39 -3.97 0.51 20.43
N ALA A 40 -3.72 -0.36 19.44
CA ALA A 40 -3.93 -0.02 18.04
C ALA A 40 -5.42 0.18 17.72
N ASN A 41 -6.31 -0.54 18.39
CA ASN A 41 -7.76 -0.35 18.26
C ASN A 41 -8.19 1.04 18.73
N GLU A 42 -7.76 1.48 19.92
CA GLU A 42 -8.04 2.84 20.41
C GLU A 42 -7.49 3.90 19.45
N ARG A 43 -6.27 3.70 18.94
CA ARG A 43 -5.68 4.58 17.94
C ARG A 43 -6.49 4.60 16.63
N ARG A 44 -7.08 3.48 16.21
CA ARG A 44 -7.99 3.42 15.06
C ARG A 44 -9.29 4.17 15.32
N ILE A 45 -9.87 4.05 16.50
CA ILE A 45 -11.08 4.80 16.90
C ILE A 45 -10.80 6.31 16.79
N ASP A 46 -9.68 6.77 17.36
CA ASP A 46 -9.29 8.18 17.30
C ASP A 46 -8.98 8.64 15.87
N LEU A 47 -8.35 7.78 15.07
CA LEU A 47 -8.03 8.10 13.67
C LEU A 47 -9.28 8.13 12.79
N PHE A 48 -10.24 7.23 13.00
CA PHE A 48 -11.50 7.17 12.29
C PHE A 48 -12.31 8.45 12.52
N LYS A 49 -12.41 8.93 13.76
CA LYS A 49 -13.07 10.21 14.09
C LYS A 49 -12.45 11.40 13.37
N LYS A 50 -11.12 11.38 13.12
CA LYS A 50 -10.46 12.45 12.35
C LYS A 50 -10.80 12.42 10.86
N PHE A 51 -11.18 11.26 10.33
CA PHE A 51 -11.63 11.08 8.95
C PHE A 51 -13.14 11.37 8.80
N ASP A 52 -13.94 10.94 9.78
CA ASP A 52 -15.41 11.05 9.80
C ASP A 52 -15.87 12.48 10.15
N LYS A 53 -15.58 13.43 9.27
CA LYS A 53 -15.81 14.87 9.52
C LYS A 53 -17.28 15.24 9.72
N ASN A 54 -18.20 14.38 9.28
CA ASN A 54 -19.64 14.57 9.40
C ASN A 54 -20.30 13.67 10.47
N ASP A 55 -19.51 12.94 11.25
CA ASP A 55 -19.96 12.04 12.33
C ASP A 55 -21.02 11.02 11.88
N THR A 56 -20.88 10.44 10.70
CA THR A 56 -21.85 9.46 10.16
C THR A 56 -21.57 8.02 10.58
N GLY A 57 -20.41 7.75 11.17
CA GLY A 57 -19.96 6.40 11.54
C GLY A 57 -19.45 5.57 10.34
N LYS A 58 -19.32 6.18 9.17
CA LYS A 58 -18.88 5.55 7.92
C LYS A 58 -18.22 6.58 7.02
N LEU A 59 -17.20 6.18 6.26
CA LEU A 59 -16.38 7.11 5.49
C LEU A 59 -16.69 7.01 4.01
N SER A 60 -17.04 8.14 3.40
CA SER A 60 -17.06 8.28 1.94
C SER A 60 -15.64 8.28 1.36
N TYR A 61 -15.51 8.13 0.04
CA TYR A 61 -14.19 8.25 -0.60
C TYR A 61 -13.57 9.64 -0.40
N ASP A 62 -14.36 10.72 -0.37
CA ASP A 62 -13.84 12.08 -0.20
C ASP A 62 -13.28 12.30 1.22
N GLU A 63 -13.92 11.71 2.23
CA GLU A 63 -13.40 11.70 3.61
C GLU A 63 -12.13 10.87 3.74
N VAL A 64 -12.10 9.70 3.09
CA VAL A 64 -10.90 8.86 3.03
C VAL A 64 -9.75 9.59 2.33
N TYR A 65 -10.00 10.19 1.18
CA TYR A 65 -9.00 10.96 0.44
C TYR A 65 -8.49 12.12 1.30
N SER A 66 -9.40 12.92 1.86
CA SER A 66 -9.05 14.06 2.71
C SER A 66 -8.26 13.62 3.93
N GLY A 67 -8.67 12.56 4.62
CA GLY A 67 -7.93 12.04 5.79
C GLY A 67 -6.55 11.50 5.42
N CYS A 68 -6.41 10.84 4.27
CA CYS A 68 -5.11 10.38 3.78
C CYS A 68 -4.13 11.55 3.53
N ILE A 69 -4.60 12.68 2.99
CA ILE A 69 -3.75 13.84 2.75
C ILE A 69 -3.56 14.68 4.03
N GLU A 70 -4.64 15.02 4.71
CA GLU A 70 -4.60 15.99 5.81
C GLU A 70 -4.10 15.39 7.11
N VAL A 71 -4.49 14.14 7.41
CA VAL A 71 -4.19 13.47 8.70
C VAL A 71 -2.98 12.56 8.56
N LEU A 72 -2.97 11.68 7.55
CA LEU A 72 -1.86 10.74 7.35
C LEU A 72 -0.69 11.37 6.59
N LYS A 73 -0.91 12.47 5.84
CA LYS A 73 0.11 13.18 5.06
C LYS A 73 0.81 12.26 4.05
N LEU A 74 0.03 11.47 3.31
CA LEU A 74 0.57 10.48 2.36
C LEU A 74 1.25 11.13 1.14
N ASP A 75 0.95 12.40 0.86
CA ASP A 75 1.59 13.21 -0.17
C ASP A 75 3.07 13.52 0.12
N GLU A 76 3.50 13.40 1.38
CA GLU A 76 4.92 13.44 1.75
C GLU A 76 5.68 12.27 1.12
N PHE A 77 5.04 11.11 1.01
CA PHE A 77 5.61 9.86 0.48
C PHE A 77 5.49 9.76 -1.04
N THR A 78 4.30 10.03 -1.59
CA THR A 78 4.06 9.93 -3.03
C THR A 78 3.07 11.01 -3.51
N PRO A 79 3.36 11.69 -4.63
CA PRO A 79 2.38 12.58 -5.24
C PRO A 79 1.21 11.80 -5.88
N ARG A 80 1.41 10.50 -6.13
CA ARG A 80 0.41 9.63 -6.78
C ARG A 80 -0.52 9.02 -5.75
N VAL A 81 -1.35 9.85 -5.13
CA VAL A 81 -2.29 9.45 -4.07
C VAL A 81 -3.52 8.64 -4.56
N HIS A 82 -3.53 8.22 -5.83
CA HIS A 82 -4.51 7.25 -6.37
C HIS A 82 -4.55 5.90 -5.62
N ILE A 83 -3.48 5.59 -4.88
CA ILE A 83 -3.42 4.44 -3.97
C ILE A 83 -4.56 4.46 -2.93
N THR A 84 -5.02 5.65 -2.53
CA THR A 84 -6.15 5.80 -1.60
C THR A 84 -7.43 5.19 -2.17
N LYS A 85 -7.72 5.40 -3.46
CA LYS A 85 -8.89 4.80 -4.12
C LYS A 85 -8.76 3.28 -4.22
N ARG A 86 -7.56 2.78 -4.50
CA ARG A 86 -7.31 1.34 -4.55
C ARG A 86 -7.49 0.70 -3.17
N ALA A 87 -6.92 1.29 -2.13
CA ALA A 87 -7.06 0.85 -0.75
C ALA A 87 -8.53 0.86 -0.31
N PHE A 88 -9.26 1.94 -0.62
CA PHE A 88 -10.69 2.08 -0.34
C PHE A 88 -11.52 0.95 -0.98
N ASN A 89 -11.32 0.70 -2.28
CA ASN A 89 -12.05 -0.36 -2.97
C ASN A 89 -11.68 -1.75 -2.45
N LYS A 90 -10.39 -2.03 -2.27
CA LYS A 90 -9.92 -3.33 -1.76
C LYS A 90 -10.41 -3.62 -0.35
N ALA A 91 -10.47 -2.60 0.50
CA ALA A 91 -11.00 -2.72 1.85
C ALA A 91 -12.49 -3.09 1.84
N LYS A 92 -13.33 -2.38 1.08
CA LYS A 92 -14.77 -2.69 0.95
C LYS A 92 -15.02 -4.07 0.38
N ASP A 93 -14.30 -4.45 -0.68
CA ASP A 93 -14.42 -5.76 -1.30
C ASP A 93 -14.04 -6.89 -0.33
N LYS A 94 -13.11 -6.62 0.60
CA LYS A 94 -12.68 -7.59 1.61
C LYS A 94 -13.60 -7.63 2.82
N GLY A 95 -14.00 -6.49 3.36
CA GLY A 95 -14.92 -6.38 4.51
C GLY A 95 -16.27 -7.02 4.22
N SER A 96 -16.85 -6.71 3.05
CA SER A 96 -18.09 -7.34 2.56
C SER A 96 -18.01 -8.87 2.50
N LYS A 97 -16.87 -9.43 2.11
CA LYS A 97 -16.65 -10.88 2.08
C LYS A 97 -16.46 -11.51 3.46
N LEU A 98 -15.92 -10.76 4.43
CA LEU A 98 -15.65 -11.26 5.78
C LEU A 98 -16.93 -11.32 6.61
N GLU A 99 -17.76 -10.29 6.59
CA GLU A 99 -18.96 -10.22 7.45
C GLU A 99 -20.26 -10.50 6.69
N ASN A 100 -20.21 -10.68 5.37
CA ASN A 100 -21.39 -10.71 4.50
C ASN A 100 -22.30 -9.48 4.72
N LYS A 101 -21.67 -8.37 5.11
CA LYS A 101 -22.21 -7.06 5.43
C LYS A 101 -21.16 -6.02 5.08
N GLY A 102 -21.59 -4.82 4.73
CA GLY A 102 -20.72 -3.73 4.36
C GLY A 102 -21.37 -2.87 3.27
N SER A 103 -20.80 -1.70 3.03
CA SER A 103 -21.28 -0.79 2.00
C SER A 103 -20.42 -0.85 0.74
N GLU A 104 -21.07 -0.77 -0.42
CA GLU A 104 -20.36 -0.56 -1.69
C GLU A 104 -19.82 0.87 -1.82
N ASP A 105 -20.34 1.82 -1.05
CA ASP A 105 -20.02 3.26 -1.18
C ASP A 105 -19.24 3.81 0.02
N PHE A 106 -19.22 3.11 1.15
CA PHE A 106 -18.61 3.56 2.39
C PHE A 106 -17.63 2.54 2.96
N VAL A 107 -16.62 3.06 3.66
CA VAL A 107 -15.75 2.29 4.55
C VAL A 107 -16.30 2.39 5.96
N GLU A 108 -16.66 1.28 6.58
CA GLU A 108 -17.01 1.22 8.01
C GLU A 108 -15.74 0.90 8.83
N PHE A 109 -15.89 0.72 10.14
CA PHE A 109 -14.72 0.61 11.02
C PHE A 109 -13.84 -0.62 10.71
N LEU A 110 -14.44 -1.75 10.32
CA LEU A 110 -13.70 -2.93 9.89
C LEU A 110 -12.92 -2.66 8.60
N GLU A 111 -13.59 -2.15 7.56
CA GLU A 111 -12.95 -1.80 6.29
C GLU A 111 -11.88 -0.74 6.51
N PHE A 112 -12.04 0.15 7.49
CA PHE A 112 -11.05 1.17 7.79
C PHE A 112 -9.72 0.55 8.21
N ARG A 113 -9.74 -0.45 9.10
CA ARG A 113 -8.51 -1.21 9.44
C ARG A 113 -7.93 -1.88 8.21
N LEU A 114 -8.75 -2.53 7.40
CA LEU A 114 -8.29 -3.23 6.19
C LEU A 114 -7.64 -2.26 5.18
N MET A 115 -8.21 -1.07 5.04
CA MET A 115 -7.66 0.01 4.22
C MET A 115 -6.31 0.48 4.75
N LEU A 116 -6.19 0.68 6.07
CA LEU A 116 -4.94 1.05 6.72
C LEU A 116 -3.85 -0.02 6.52
N CYS A 117 -4.19 -1.30 6.66
CA CYS A 117 -3.26 -2.40 6.37
C CYS A 117 -2.79 -2.36 4.92
N TYR A 118 -3.71 -2.17 3.96
CA TYR A 118 -3.36 -2.09 2.55
C TYR A 118 -2.41 -0.92 2.24
N LEU A 119 -2.67 0.26 2.82
CA LEU A 119 -1.81 1.44 2.67
C LEU A 119 -0.42 1.20 3.28
N TYR A 120 -0.37 0.62 4.48
CA TYR A 120 0.88 0.28 5.15
C TYR A 120 1.72 -0.66 4.28
N ASP A 121 1.14 -1.77 3.86
CA ASP A 121 1.82 -2.80 3.10
C ASP A 121 2.32 -2.27 1.76
N TYR A 122 1.52 -1.44 1.07
CA TYR A 122 1.91 -0.82 -0.19
C TYR A 122 3.14 0.10 -0.02
N PHE A 123 3.17 0.95 1.02
CA PHE A 123 4.30 1.84 1.24
C PHE A 123 5.54 1.12 1.78
N GLU A 124 5.37 0.12 2.63
CA GLU A 124 6.48 -0.72 3.10
C GLU A 124 7.16 -1.42 1.92
N LEU A 125 6.36 -2.00 1.01
CA LEU A 125 6.87 -2.57 -0.23
C LEU A 125 7.56 -1.49 -1.07
N THR A 126 6.98 -0.30 -1.22
CA THR A 126 7.63 0.78 -2.00
C THR A 126 9.04 1.07 -1.50
N VAL A 127 9.21 1.18 -0.17
CA VAL A 127 10.53 1.42 0.42
C VAL A 127 11.47 0.22 0.23
N MET A 128 10.95 -1.01 0.34
CA MET A 128 11.72 -2.21 0.05
C MET A 128 12.21 -2.23 -1.40
N PHE A 129 11.37 -1.82 -2.35
CA PHE A 129 11.72 -1.78 -3.77
C PHE A 129 12.75 -0.71 -4.10
N ASP A 130 12.71 0.44 -3.42
CA ASP A 130 13.77 1.45 -3.57
C ASP A 130 15.17 0.90 -3.25
N GLU A 131 15.27 -0.16 -2.45
CA GLU A 131 16.54 -0.84 -2.16
C GLU A 131 16.93 -1.90 -3.20
N ILE A 132 15.97 -2.41 -3.97
CA ILE A 132 16.15 -3.51 -4.93
C ILE A 132 16.30 -2.97 -6.36
N ASP A 133 15.50 -1.97 -6.73
CA ASP A 133 15.53 -1.32 -8.04
C ASP A 133 16.79 -0.46 -8.19
N THR A 134 17.89 -1.14 -8.56
CA THR A 134 19.17 -0.49 -8.84
C THR A 134 19.13 0.42 -10.08
N SER A 135 18.13 0.24 -10.94
CA SER A 135 17.98 1.02 -12.18
C SER A 135 17.25 2.35 -11.95
N GLY A 136 16.46 2.45 -10.88
CA GLY A 136 15.69 3.63 -10.50
C GLY A 136 14.54 3.94 -11.46
N ASN A 137 14.07 2.95 -12.21
CA ASN A 137 12.99 3.11 -13.20
C ASN A 137 11.61 2.70 -12.65
N MET A 138 11.53 2.19 -11.42
CA MET A 138 10.33 1.63 -10.77
C MET A 138 9.67 0.48 -11.55
N LEU A 139 10.48 -0.24 -12.32
CA LEU A 139 10.12 -1.47 -13.01
C LEU A 139 10.95 -2.62 -12.45
N LEU A 140 10.40 -3.83 -12.56
CA LEU A 140 11.12 -5.07 -12.27
C LEU A 140 11.15 -5.90 -13.55
N ASP A 141 12.35 -6.18 -14.04
CA ASP A 141 12.50 -7.31 -14.96
C ASP A 141 12.40 -8.66 -14.20
N ALA A 142 12.30 -9.75 -14.95
CA ALA A 142 12.16 -11.09 -14.35
C ALA A 142 13.33 -11.47 -13.41
N LYS A 143 14.56 -10.99 -13.68
CA LYS A 143 15.74 -11.28 -12.85
C LYS A 143 15.75 -10.43 -11.59
N GLU A 144 15.34 -9.18 -11.66
CA GLU A 144 15.17 -8.29 -10.52
C GLU A 144 14.06 -8.80 -9.60
N PHE A 145 12.96 -9.28 -10.20
CA PHE A 145 11.88 -9.93 -9.46
C PHE A 145 12.37 -11.18 -8.73
N GLU A 146 13.09 -12.08 -9.41
CA GLU A 146 13.64 -13.30 -8.80
C GLU A 146 14.57 -12.99 -7.62
N LYS A 147 15.39 -11.93 -7.73
CA LYS A 147 16.25 -11.47 -6.63
C LYS A 147 15.46 -10.85 -5.46
N ALA A 148 14.27 -10.31 -5.71
CA ALA A 148 13.42 -9.75 -4.68
C ALA A 148 12.71 -10.84 -3.87
N VAL A 149 12.49 -12.03 -4.43
CA VAL A 149 11.72 -13.13 -3.82
C VAL A 149 12.10 -13.41 -2.36
N PRO A 150 13.38 -13.57 -1.97
CA PRO A 150 13.72 -13.85 -0.58
C PRO A 150 13.29 -12.75 0.39
N LYS A 151 13.41 -11.47 -0.01
CA LYS A 151 12.93 -10.34 0.80
C LYS A 151 11.40 -10.32 0.88
N LEU A 152 10.72 -10.67 -0.20
CA LEU A 152 9.25 -10.74 -0.27
C LEU A 152 8.70 -11.87 0.60
N GLU A 153 9.35 -13.04 0.59
CA GLU A 153 8.99 -14.16 1.46
C GLU A 153 9.22 -13.80 2.93
N GLN A 154 10.34 -13.15 3.26
CA GLN A 154 10.60 -12.64 4.61
C GLN A 154 9.53 -11.61 5.05
N TRP A 155 9.02 -10.80 4.12
CA TRP A 155 7.94 -9.84 4.38
C TRP A 155 6.57 -10.49 4.59
N GLY A 156 6.41 -11.76 4.18
CA GLY A 156 5.19 -12.55 4.33
C GLY A 156 4.46 -12.86 3.03
N ALA A 157 5.01 -12.49 1.87
CA ALA A 157 4.45 -12.87 0.56
C ALA A 157 5.03 -14.22 0.13
N LYS A 158 4.24 -15.29 0.25
CA LYS A 158 4.65 -16.62 -0.22
C LYS A 158 4.67 -16.67 -1.75
N ILE A 159 5.82 -16.98 -2.35
CA ILE A 159 6.03 -17.07 -3.80
C ILE A 159 6.59 -18.45 -4.14
N GLU A 160 5.72 -19.38 -4.54
CA GLU A 160 6.14 -20.76 -4.85
C GLU A 160 6.82 -20.89 -6.21
N ASP A 161 6.32 -20.15 -7.21
CA ASP A 161 6.89 -20.10 -8.56
C ASP A 161 7.05 -18.63 -8.98
N PRO A 162 8.27 -18.08 -8.87
CA PRO A 162 8.54 -16.70 -9.25
C PRO A 162 8.22 -16.39 -10.70
N ALA A 163 8.38 -17.34 -11.62
CA ALA A 163 8.16 -17.11 -13.05
C ALA A 163 6.66 -17.02 -13.36
N GLU A 164 5.84 -17.89 -12.76
CA GLU A 164 4.38 -17.83 -12.91
C GLU A 164 3.80 -16.58 -12.23
N VAL A 165 4.30 -16.19 -11.05
CA VAL A 165 3.88 -14.94 -10.40
C VAL A 165 4.26 -13.73 -11.24
N PHE A 166 5.48 -13.69 -11.79
CA PHE A 166 5.90 -12.61 -12.68
C PHE A 166 4.99 -12.50 -13.90
N LYS A 167 4.62 -13.63 -14.50
CA LYS A 167 3.71 -13.69 -15.65
C LYS A 167 2.27 -13.28 -15.29
N GLU A 168 1.80 -13.56 -14.08
CA GLU A 168 0.51 -13.08 -13.57
C GLU A 168 0.49 -11.55 -13.44
N LEU A 169 1.64 -10.98 -13.04
CA LEU A 169 1.84 -9.54 -12.85
C LEU A 169 2.04 -8.81 -14.17
N ASP A 170 2.82 -9.35 -15.11
CA ASP A 170 3.11 -8.79 -16.43
C ASP A 170 1.95 -9.00 -17.40
N ARG A 171 0.77 -8.49 -17.05
CA ARG A 171 -0.49 -8.70 -17.78
C ARG A 171 -0.46 -8.15 -19.21
N ASN A 172 0.38 -7.14 -19.47
CA ASN A 172 0.55 -6.55 -20.78
C ASN A 172 1.66 -7.22 -21.61
N GLY A 173 2.39 -8.19 -21.04
CA GLY A 173 3.48 -8.90 -21.72
C GLY A 173 4.65 -8.00 -22.09
N SER A 174 4.91 -6.96 -21.31
CA SER A 174 5.98 -6.00 -21.56
C SER A 174 7.37 -6.55 -21.22
N GLY A 175 7.43 -7.67 -20.49
CA GLY A 175 8.67 -8.22 -19.93
C GLY A 175 9.14 -7.47 -18.68
N SER A 176 8.30 -6.60 -18.11
CA SER A 176 8.59 -5.86 -16.89
C SER A 176 7.30 -5.64 -16.09
N VAL A 177 7.40 -5.72 -14.77
CA VAL A 177 6.28 -5.44 -13.88
C VAL A 177 6.48 -4.07 -13.27
N THR A 178 5.44 -3.23 -13.29
CA THR A 178 5.52 -1.95 -12.56
C THR A 178 5.48 -2.19 -11.06
N PHE A 179 6.21 -1.37 -10.30
CA PHE A 179 6.12 -1.41 -8.83
C PHE A 179 4.67 -1.36 -8.34
N ASP A 180 3.84 -0.55 -8.98
CA ASP A 180 2.45 -0.36 -8.61
C ASP A 180 1.61 -1.65 -8.76
N GLU A 181 1.82 -2.40 -9.84
CA GLU A 181 1.19 -3.72 -10.06
C GLU A 181 1.65 -4.73 -9.01
N PHE A 182 2.96 -4.80 -8.77
CA PHE A 182 3.52 -5.70 -7.79
C PHE A 182 3.00 -5.41 -6.37
N ALA A 183 3.13 -4.16 -5.91
CA ALA A 183 2.73 -3.79 -4.57
C ALA A 183 1.23 -3.96 -4.37
N ALA A 184 0.42 -3.70 -5.40
CA ALA A 184 -1.01 -3.97 -5.34
C ALA A 184 -1.32 -5.47 -5.15
N TRP A 185 -0.62 -6.34 -5.88
CA TRP A 185 -0.78 -7.80 -5.79
C TRP A 185 -0.35 -8.31 -4.42
N ALA A 186 0.84 -7.93 -3.95
CA ALA A 186 1.38 -8.41 -2.68
C ALA A 186 0.56 -7.89 -1.48
N SER A 187 0.19 -6.61 -1.47
CA SER A 187 -0.64 -6.04 -0.41
C SER A 187 -2.03 -6.67 -0.36
N ALA A 188 -2.63 -6.98 -1.53
CA ALA A 188 -3.92 -7.66 -1.56
C ALA A 188 -3.85 -9.08 -0.97
N ARG A 189 -2.80 -9.84 -1.29
CA ARG A 189 -2.60 -11.19 -0.75
C ARG A 189 -2.28 -11.18 0.74
N LYS A 190 -1.47 -10.23 1.20
CA LYS A 190 -1.20 -10.08 2.63
C LYS A 190 -2.46 -9.70 3.39
N LEU A 191 -3.28 -8.79 2.84
CA LEU A 191 -4.58 -8.46 3.41
C LEU A 191 -5.53 -9.67 3.46
N ASP A 192 -5.44 -10.58 2.49
CA ASP A 192 -6.21 -11.82 2.50
C ASP A 192 -5.80 -12.76 3.65
N VAL A 193 -4.50 -12.80 3.98
CA VAL A 193 -3.92 -13.60 5.07
C VAL A 193 -4.12 -12.95 6.44
N ASP A 194 -3.91 -11.64 6.55
CA ASP A 194 -4.04 -10.83 7.77
C ASP A 194 -5.50 -10.63 8.20
N GLY A 195 -6.46 -11.15 7.43
CA GLY A 195 -7.91 -11.05 7.66
C GLY A 195 -8.36 -11.43 9.08
N ASP A 196 -9.65 -11.23 9.37
CA ASP A 196 -10.35 -11.32 10.68
C ASP A 196 -10.60 -9.92 11.32
N PRO A 197 -11.78 -9.68 11.92
CA PRO A 197 -12.07 -8.52 12.77
C PRO A 197 -10.98 -8.24 13.80
N ASP A 198 -11.02 -7.03 14.35
CA ASP A 198 -10.31 -6.67 15.58
C ASP A 198 -10.83 -7.49 16.78
N ASN A 199 -10.76 -8.82 16.70
CA ASN A 199 -10.88 -9.72 17.84
C ASN A 199 -9.59 -9.60 18.64
N VAL A 200 -9.41 -8.43 19.26
CA VAL A 200 -8.67 -8.35 20.49
C VAL A 200 -9.49 -9.14 21.50
N PRO A 201 -8.96 -10.21 22.10
CA PRO A 201 -9.61 -10.80 23.26
C PRO A 201 -9.88 -9.66 24.24
N GLU A 202 -11.15 -9.45 24.64
CA GLU A 202 -11.44 -8.59 25.77
C GLU A 202 -10.49 -9.02 26.88
N SER A 203 -9.68 -8.09 27.38
CA SER A 203 -8.78 -8.36 28.49
C SER A 203 -9.64 -8.93 29.63
N ALA A 204 -9.45 -10.23 29.89
CA ALA A 204 -10.03 -10.92 31.04
C ALA A 204 -9.52 -10.35 32.36
#